data_AF-A0A1S3DEN9-F1
#
_entry.id   AF-A0A1S3DEN9-F1
#
_cell.length_a   1.000
_cell.length_b   1.000
_cell.length_c   1.000
_cell.angle_alpha   90.00
_cell.angle_beta   90.00
_cell.angle_gamma   90.00
#
_symmetry.space_group_name_H-M   'P 1'
#
loop_
_entity.id
_entity.type
_entity.pdbx_description
1 polymer ?
#
loop_
_entity_poly.entity_id
_entity_poly.type
_entity_poly.pdbx_seq_one_letter_code
_entity_poly.pdbx_strand_id
1 'polypeptide(L)'
;MGRNRRRKAHNKENKERRVEDNNNKKKVDDVKIIDLNSKLKDDEDEGTPLLSKSVGTQVSVVENCTSNGTQTSQENTKLKTTQSPEPHLIGLNPKTKPTLRHRDYYLHYLCHVCKTIPKSSQKVSCAKCKLVTYCSMEHKREHWPSHADVCQALGELFQQTNFKNVTPDDFRKIRVNMLEQCEKAIERPLEKSEKEIILYYNRCFECYERDDNLLKSCNICKHISFCKDHAIQKNHDKYCSSLVVYRDIVLHIIGDDLVSIYFPDTFSKQFEEVDMKTLCSKETDSDLESAFLSELATSPLSVLRSLKLVFGSFKNVPGKLCIHVIGAENDFELSAIEKWEIFLAHYLSCSEIILVFIGPELFQEGSTHFTSCEECEVWNKRIIMKFHGNVLYHDYVQGPDFVKPDLICSFNPGIYRSTGFNQTDTWEETIIQILRQDVPVLITAYTEIEILKDVERIEKTAKLHFLQTPSLNEFSSLKPFLSFVNDEVSPIIFKNHFYTVFKKC
;
A
#
# COMPACT_ATOMS: atom_id res chain seq x y z
N MET A 1 14.65 -43.60 53.71
CA MET A 1 14.07 -43.94 52.39
C MET A 1 13.92 -42.74 51.42
N GLY A 2 14.63 -41.61 51.60
CA GLY A 2 14.43 -40.39 50.78
C GLY A 2 15.40 -40.15 49.62
N ARG A 3 16.53 -40.86 49.51
CA ARG A 3 17.56 -40.60 48.48
C ARG A 3 17.40 -41.40 47.16
N ASN A 4 16.67 -42.52 47.16
CA ASN A 4 16.45 -43.33 45.95
C ASN A 4 15.24 -42.90 45.09
N ARG A 5 14.33 -42.05 45.60
CA ARG A 5 13.20 -41.52 44.82
C ARG A 5 13.60 -40.32 43.93
N ARG A 6 14.51 -39.45 44.39
CA ARG A 6 15.00 -38.30 43.59
C ARG A 6 15.86 -38.70 42.38
N ARG A 7 16.69 -39.74 42.49
CA ARG A 7 17.49 -40.24 41.35
C ARG A 7 16.64 -40.94 40.27
N LYS A 8 15.52 -41.58 40.63
CA LYS A 8 14.60 -42.19 39.65
C LYS A 8 13.72 -41.16 38.93
N ALA A 9 13.33 -40.07 39.59
CA ALA A 9 12.58 -38.98 38.95
C ALA A 9 13.44 -38.21 37.93
N HIS A 10 14.69 -37.88 38.29
CA HIS A 10 15.59 -37.12 37.42
C HIS A 10 16.05 -37.90 36.17
N ASN A 11 16.19 -39.23 36.29
CA ASN A 11 16.47 -40.10 35.14
C ASN A 11 15.24 -40.34 34.24
N LYS A 12 14.01 -40.08 34.72
CA LYS A 12 12.79 -40.21 33.90
C LYS A 12 12.57 -38.95 33.06
N GLU A 13 12.73 -37.76 33.65
CA GLU A 13 12.67 -36.47 32.94
C GLU A 13 13.74 -36.34 31.84
N ASN A 14 14.98 -36.78 32.09
CA ASN A 14 16.04 -36.75 31.07
C ASN A 14 15.83 -37.76 29.93
N LYS A 15 15.03 -38.81 30.16
CA LYS A 15 14.70 -39.81 29.13
C LYS A 15 13.50 -39.35 28.29
N GLU A 16 12.55 -38.64 28.89
CA GLU A 16 11.41 -38.04 28.18
C GLU A 16 11.87 -36.86 27.30
N ARG A 17 12.76 -35.98 27.78
CA ARG A 17 13.34 -34.89 26.95
C ARG A 17 14.16 -35.39 25.76
N ARG A 18 14.91 -36.49 25.90
CA ARG A 18 15.66 -37.10 24.77
C ARG A 18 14.76 -37.78 23.74
N VAL A 19 13.54 -38.17 24.10
CA VAL A 19 12.56 -38.74 23.16
C VAL A 19 11.81 -37.63 22.43
N GLU A 20 11.52 -36.51 23.09
CA GLU A 20 10.97 -35.31 22.45
C GLU A 20 11.96 -34.65 21.47
N ASP A 21 13.24 -34.52 21.83
CA ASP A 21 14.27 -33.96 20.93
C ASP A 21 14.52 -34.86 19.70
N ASN A 22 14.43 -36.19 19.86
CA ASN A 22 14.57 -37.12 18.74
C ASN A 22 13.31 -37.17 17.85
N ASN A 23 12.12 -36.94 18.41
CA ASN A 23 10.89 -36.81 17.63
C ASN A 23 10.79 -35.47 16.89
N ASN A 24 11.37 -34.40 17.45
CA ASN A 24 11.50 -33.12 16.76
C ASN A 24 12.58 -33.15 15.67
N LYS A 25 13.73 -33.81 15.89
CA LYS A 25 14.73 -34.00 14.83
C LYS A 25 14.24 -34.88 13.68
N LYS A 26 13.41 -35.90 13.94
CA LYS A 26 12.79 -36.71 12.87
C LYS A 26 11.66 -36.01 12.12
N LYS A 27 11.18 -34.84 12.57
CA LYS A 27 10.13 -34.06 11.89
C LYS A 27 10.67 -32.95 10.99
N VAL A 28 11.99 -32.73 10.95
CA VAL A 28 12.62 -31.65 10.17
C VAL A 28 13.23 -32.14 8.85
N ASP A 29 13.39 -33.45 8.64
CA ASP A 29 14.10 -34.00 7.46
C ASP A 29 13.20 -34.60 6.35
N ASP A 30 11.88 -34.36 6.36
CA ASP A 30 10.98 -34.81 5.28
C ASP A 30 10.05 -33.69 4.79
N VAL A 31 10.63 -32.65 4.20
CA VAL A 31 9.94 -31.80 3.22
C VAL A 31 10.58 -32.03 1.87
N LYS A 32 10.04 -33.00 1.13
CA LYS A 32 10.36 -33.18 -0.29
C LYS A 32 9.91 -31.93 -1.04
N ILE A 33 10.88 -31.18 -1.55
CA ILE A 33 10.71 -30.18 -2.60
C ILE A 33 10.06 -30.90 -3.78
N ILE A 34 8.80 -30.55 -4.07
CA ILE A 34 8.12 -30.96 -5.30
C ILE A 34 8.61 -30.01 -6.38
N ASP A 35 9.42 -30.55 -7.30
CA ASP A 35 9.87 -29.88 -8.51
C ASP A 35 8.67 -29.63 -9.43
N LEU A 36 8.22 -28.37 -9.50
CA LEU A 36 7.09 -27.91 -10.32
C LEU A 36 7.50 -27.49 -11.74
N ASN A 37 8.74 -27.73 -12.16
CA ASN A 37 9.30 -27.24 -13.44
C ASN A 37 8.89 -28.02 -14.71
N SER A 38 7.71 -28.65 -14.77
CA SER A 38 7.32 -29.42 -15.97
C SER A 38 6.02 -29.02 -16.67
N LYS A 39 5.37 -27.90 -16.32
CA LYS A 39 4.12 -27.48 -16.98
C LYS A 39 3.95 -25.97 -17.21
N LEU A 40 4.99 -25.29 -17.64
CA LEU A 40 4.86 -23.96 -18.24
C LEU A 40 5.58 -23.97 -19.58
N LYS A 41 4.89 -24.47 -20.60
CA LYS A 41 5.14 -24.11 -21.99
C LYS A 41 3.82 -23.67 -22.58
N ASP A 42 3.92 -22.55 -23.28
CA ASP A 42 2.93 -21.94 -24.16
C ASP A 42 1.81 -21.21 -23.41
N ASP A 43 1.98 -19.89 -23.27
CA ASP A 43 0.95 -18.91 -23.61
C ASP A 43 1.64 -17.54 -23.77
N GLU A 44 1.68 -17.07 -25.02
CA GLU A 44 2.15 -15.74 -25.38
C GLU A 44 1.18 -14.68 -24.84
N ASP A 45 1.70 -13.77 -24.02
CA ASP A 45 0.93 -12.77 -23.28
C ASP A 45 0.65 -11.56 -24.20
N GLU A 46 -0.56 -11.47 -24.75
CA GLU A 46 -1.05 -10.24 -25.38
C GLU A 46 -1.33 -9.19 -24.30
N GLY A 47 -0.41 -8.24 -24.18
CA GLY A 47 -0.43 -7.16 -23.20
C GLY A 47 -1.73 -6.35 -23.24
N THR A 48 -2.54 -6.48 -22.19
CA THR A 48 -3.66 -5.58 -21.92
C THR A 48 -3.17 -4.45 -21.00
N PRO A 49 -3.34 -3.16 -21.34
CA PRO A 49 -2.89 -2.06 -20.49
C PRO A 49 -3.66 -2.06 -19.18
N LEU A 50 -2.98 -2.39 -18.07
CA LEU A 50 -3.59 -2.33 -16.75
C LEU A 50 -3.50 -0.88 -16.25
N LEU A 51 -4.64 -0.32 -15.84
CA LEU A 51 -4.77 0.97 -15.16
C LEU A 51 -3.88 1.03 -13.90
N SER A 52 -2.61 1.37 -14.08
CA SER A 52 -1.77 1.98 -13.06
C SER A 52 -2.11 3.47 -13.01
N LYS A 53 -3.26 3.77 -12.41
CA LYS A 53 -3.35 5.00 -11.65
C LYS A 53 -3.38 4.56 -10.20
N SER A 54 -2.22 4.69 -9.56
CA SER A 54 -2.20 5.03 -8.14
C SER A 54 -3.26 6.10 -7.93
N VAL A 55 -3.93 6.04 -6.79
CA VAL A 55 -5.10 6.83 -6.49
C VAL A 55 -4.67 8.27 -6.14
N GLY A 56 -3.90 8.90 -7.02
CA GLY A 56 -3.32 10.24 -6.93
C GLY A 56 -4.25 11.30 -7.50
N THR A 57 -4.30 12.42 -6.78
CA THR A 57 -5.18 13.57 -6.99
C THR A 57 -4.89 14.26 -8.33
N GLN A 58 -5.83 14.24 -9.28
CA GLN A 58 -5.85 15.19 -10.40
C GLN A 58 -6.85 16.29 -10.07
N VAL A 59 -6.35 17.52 -9.88
CA VAL A 59 -7.16 18.73 -9.82
C VAL A 59 -7.43 19.17 -11.25
N SER A 60 -8.66 18.98 -11.73
CA SER A 60 -9.12 19.54 -12.99
C SER A 60 -9.49 21.02 -12.81
N VAL A 61 -8.72 21.91 -13.43
CA VAL A 61 -9.06 23.32 -13.60
C VAL A 61 -10.13 23.41 -14.70
N VAL A 62 -11.33 23.88 -14.35
CA VAL A 62 -12.42 24.12 -15.30
C VAL A 62 -12.26 25.51 -15.90
N GLU A 63 -11.91 25.59 -17.18
CA GLU A 63 -11.98 26.83 -17.97
C GLU A 63 -13.44 27.06 -18.42
N ASN A 64 -14.10 28.06 -17.84
CA ASN A 64 -15.38 28.55 -18.35
C ASN A 64 -15.14 29.51 -19.52
N CYS A 65 -15.37 29.02 -20.73
CA CYS A 65 -15.63 29.87 -21.90
C CYS A 65 -17.08 30.39 -21.83
N THR A 66 -17.26 31.70 -21.63
CA THR A 66 -18.52 32.37 -21.98
C THR A 66 -18.22 33.59 -22.87
N SER A 67 -18.90 33.60 -24.00
CA SER A 67 -18.84 34.59 -25.07
C SER A 67 -19.46 35.94 -24.69
N ASN A 68 -18.84 37.00 -25.21
CA ASN A 68 -19.14 38.42 -25.07
C ASN A 68 -20.58 38.86 -25.39
N GLY A 69 -21.01 39.92 -24.70
CA GLY A 69 -22.10 40.81 -25.10
C GLY A 69 -22.24 42.08 -24.26
N THR A 70 -21.66 43.19 -24.76
CA THR A 70 -22.00 44.63 -24.57
C THR A 70 -21.63 45.42 -23.28
N GLN A 71 -20.73 46.43 -23.49
CA GLN A 71 -20.75 47.86 -23.07
C GLN A 71 -21.19 48.21 -21.63
N THR A 72 -20.52 49.03 -20.79
CA THR A 72 -19.74 50.27 -21.00
C THR A 72 -19.15 50.75 -19.65
N SER A 73 -18.31 51.79 -19.73
CA SER A 73 -17.86 52.74 -18.68
C SER A 73 -16.68 52.37 -17.78
N GLN A 74 -15.66 53.22 -17.93
CA GLN A 74 -14.37 53.29 -17.25
C GLN A 74 -14.53 53.83 -15.83
N GLU A 75 -13.83 53.23 -14.86
CA GLU A 75 -13.29 53.97 -13.72
C GLU A 75 -12.07 53.25 -13.13
N ASN A 76 -10.96 53.99 -12.99
CA ASN A 76 -9.66 53.53 -12.54
C ASN A 76 -9.66 53.21 -11.05
N THR A 77 -9.15 52.05 -10.63
CA THR A 77 -8.56 51.89 -9.29
C THR A 77 -7.55 50.74 -9.21
N LYS A 78 -6.27 51.11 -9.04
CA LYS A 78 -5.13 50.37 -8.47
C LYS A 78 -5.14 48.84 -8.59
N LEU A 79 -4.32 48.35 -9.55
CA LEU A 79 -3.81 46.97 -9.61
C LEU A 79 -3.12 46.61 -8.28
N LYS A 80 -3.78 45.80 -7.45
CA LYS A 80 -3.10 44.94 -6.49
C LYS A 80 -2.80 43.64 -7.23
N THR A 81 -1.53 43.42 -7.54
CA THR A 81 -1.01 42.12 -7.96
C THR A 81 -1.29 41.10 -6.86
N THR A 82 -2.35 40.31 -7.02
CA THR A 82 -2.52 39.05 -6.28
C THR A 82 -1.64 38.02 -6.98
N GLN A 83 -0.46 37.79 -6.39
CA GLN A 83 0.35 36.61 -6.69
C GLN A 83 -0.50 35.36 -6.45
N SER A 84 -0.58 34.50 -7.46
CA SER A 84 -1.04 33.11 -7.33
C SER A 84 -0.20 32.38 -6.27
N PRO A 85 -0.78 31.60 -5.35
CA PRO A 85 0.02 30.90 -4.36
C PRO A 85 0.82 29.78 -5.02
N GLU A 86 2.13 29.78 -4.81
CA GLU A 86 3.02 28.65 -5.08
C GLU A 86 2.58 27.42 -4.26
N PRO A 87 2.78 26.19 -4.77
CA PRO A 87 2.53 24.98 -4.01
C PRO A 87 3.62 24.82 -2.94
N HIS A 88 3.40 25.44 -1.78
CA HIS A 88 4.22 25.18 -0.60
C HIS A 88 4.04 23.73 -0.14
N LEU A 89 5.15 23.11 0.22
CA LEU A 89 5.24 21.91 1.06
C LEU A 89 4.09 21.91 2.09
N ILE A 90 3.43 20.78 2.28
CA ILE A 90 2.59 20.56 3.47
C ILE A 90 3.55 20.44 4.66
N GLY A 91 4.16 21.56 5.03
CA GLY A 91 4.77 21.81 6.31
C GLY A 91 3.65 22.21 7.24
N LEU A 92 3.52 21.46 8.32
CA LEU A 92 2.66 21.72 9.45
C LEU A 92 2.75 23.21 9.85
N ASN A 93 1.70 23.98 9.55
CA ASN A 93 1.45 25.23 10.26
C ASN A 93 0.74 24.85 11.57
N PRO A 94 1.34 25.03 12.75
CA PRO A 94 0.72 24.64 14.03
C PRO A 94 -0.56 25.42 14.37
N LYS A 95 -0.96 26.40 13.53
CA LYS A 95 -2.11 27.28 13.78
C LYS A 95 -3.18 27.27 12.69
N THR A 96 -3.10 26.36 11.72
CA THR A 96 -4.22 26.11 10.78
C THR A 96 -4.45 24.62 10.68
N LYS A 97 -5.60 24.15 11.20
CA LYS A 97 -6.06 22.77 10.97
C LYS A 97 -6.05 22.50 9.46
N PRO A 98 -5.31 21.50 8.96
CA PRO A 98 -5.46 21.07 7.58
C PRO A 98 -6.92 20.62 7.40
N THR A 99 -7.64 21.22 6.45
CA THR A 99 -8.89 20.64 5.97
C THR A 99 -8.52 19.61 4.90
N LEU A 100 -8.19 18.39 5.34
CA LEU A 100 -8.19 17.24 4.44
C LEU A 100 -9.64 17.04 4.01
N ARG A 101 -9.96 17.19 2.72
CA ARG A 101 -11.26 16.75 2.22
C ARG A 101 -11.40 15.27 2.55
N HIS A 102 -12.40 14.91 3.34
CA HIS A 102 -12.74 13.51 3.58
C HIS A 102 -12.90 12.82 2.23
N ARG A 103 -12.00 11.88 1.92
CA ARG A 103 -12.23 10.94 0.82
C ARG A 103 -13.42 10.09 1.21
N ASP A 104 -14.41 10.00 0.33
CA ASP A 104 -15.48 9.03 0.50
C ASP A 104 -14.95 7.60 0.31
N TYR A 105 -15.38 6.72 1.21
CA TYR A 105 -15.11 5.28 1.14
C TYR A 105 -16.40 4.50 0.96
N TYR A 106 -16.30 3.38 0.24
CA TYR A 106 -17.36 2.41 0.06
C TYR A 106 -17.05 1.11 0.82
N LEU A 107 -18.00 0.73 1.67
CA LEU A 107 -18.07 -0.57 2.31
C LEU A 107 -19.50 -1.07 2.12
N HIS A 108 -19.68 -2.17 1.40
CA HIS A 108 -21.00 -2.64 0.92
C HIS A 108 -22.04 -2.86 2.05
N TYR A 109 -21.57 -3.14 3.26
CA TYR A 109 -22.38 -3.40 4.45
C TYR A 109 -22.65 -2.17 5.33
N LEU A 110 -22.10 -1.01 4.97
CA LEU A 110 -22.35 0.27 5.64
C LEU A 110 -23.35 1.11 4.85
N CYS A 111 -24.04 2.02 5.54
CA CYS A 111 -24.76 3.09 4.87
C CYS A 111 -23.75 3.96 4.10
N HIS A 112 -23.98 4.19 2.81
CA HIS A 112 -23.04 4.98 2.01
C HIS A 112 -22.91 6.44 2.46
N VAL A 113 -23.92 6.99 3.13
CA VAL A 113 -23.92 8.37 3.64
C VAL A 113 -23.29 8.42 5.04
N CYS A 114 -23.99 7.94 6.07
CA CYS A 114 -23.54 8.08 7.46
C CYS A 114 -22.52 7.03 7.94
N LYS A 115 -22.15 6.08 7.08
CA LYS A 115 -21.18 4.99 7.36
C LYS A 115 -21.52 4.12 8.58
N THR A 116 -22.75 4.16 9.07
CA THR A 116 -23.22 3.23 10.11
C THR A 116 -23.69 1.91 9.52
N ILE A 117 -23.60 0.81 10.27
CA ILE A 117 -24.19 -0.47 9.88
C ILE A 117 -25.72 -0.37 9.98
N PRO A 118 -26.48 -0.51 8.88
CA PRO A 118 -27.93 -0.48 8.93
C PRO A 118 -28.49 -1.66 9.75
N LYS A 119 -29.52 -1.39 10.55
CA LYS A 119 -30.33 -2.46 11.14
C LYS A 119 -31.07 -3.20 10.03
N SER A 120 -31.20 -4.52 10.12
CA SER A 120 -31.84 -5.34 9.07
C SER A 120 -33.25 -4.87 8.69
N SER A 121 -34.03 -4.32 9.64
CA SER A 121 -35.37 -3.77 9.40
C SER A 121 -35.39 -2.42 8.69
N GLN A 122 -34.25 -1.72 8.63
CA GLN A 122 -34.09 -0.38 8.07
C GLN A 122 -33.14 -0.36 6.86
N LYS A 123 -32.51 -1.49 6.54
CA LYS A 123 -31.60 -1.62 5.40
C LYS A 123 -32.37 -1.36 4.11
N VAL A 124 -31.93 -0.36 3.35
CA VAL A 124 -32.45 -0.03 2.02
C VAL A 124 -31.32 -0.20 1.02
N SER A 125 -31.51 -1.04 0.01
CA SER A 125 -30.57 -1.15 -1.11
C SER A 125 -31.02 -0.28 -2.29
N CYS A 126 -30.07 0.14 -3.13
CA CYS A 126 -30.39 0.77 -4.40
C CYS A 126 -31.23 -0.18 -5.26
N ALA A 127 -32.35 0.30 -5.81
CA ALA A 127 -33.31 -0.59 -6.50
C ALA A 127 -32.83 -1.02 -7.89
N LYS A 128 -32.02 -0.18 -8.55
CA LYS A 128 -31.53 -0.40 -9.92
C LYS A 128 -30.24 -1.21 -9.93
N CYS A 129 -29.14 -0.67 -9.36
CA CYS A 129 -27.86 -1.38 -9.37
C CYS A 129 -27.77 -2.49 -8.29
N LYS A 130 -28.50 -2.36 -7.17
CA LYS A 130 -28.42 -3.24 -5.98
C LYS A 130 -27.05 -3.29 -5.28
N LEU A 131 -26.11 -2.40 -5.63
CA LEU A 131 -24.73 -2.42 -5.09
C LEU A 131 -24.52 -1.51 -3.87
N VAL A 132 -25.40 -0.52 -3.66
CA VAL A 132 -25.24 0.47 -2.59
C VAL A 132 -26.30 0.27 -1.51
N THR A 133 -25.84 0.31 -0.26
CA THR A 133 -26.66 0.13 0.94
C THR A 133 -26.86 1.46 1.67
N TYR A 134 -28.05 1.67 2.22
CA TYR A 134 -28.44 2.83 3.03
C TYR A 134 -29.18 2.38 4.30
N CYS A 135 -29.14 3.20 5.36
CA CYS A 135 -29.93 2.97 6.57
C CYS A 135 -31.33 3.60 6.54
N SER A 136 -31.66 4.38 5.51
CA SER A 136 -32.96 5.01 5.34
C SER A 136 -33.21 5.41 3.87
N MET A 137 -34.47 5.68 3.53
CA MET A 137 -34.84 6.27 2.24
C MET A 137 -34.34 7.72 2.11
N GLU A 138 -34.12 8.42 3.22
CA GLU A 138 -33.57 9.78 3.25
C GLU A 138 -32.12 9.80 2.76
N HIS A 139 -31.23 9.00 3.36
CA HIS A 139 -29.84 8.90 2.89
C HIS A 139 -29.73 8.38 1.45
N LYS A 140 -30.68 7.53 1.00
CA LYS A 140 -30.76 7.13 -0.40
C LYS A 140 -31.07 8.32 -1.33
N ARG A 141 -31.99 9.21 -0.92
CA ARG A 141 -32.33 10.43 -1.69
C ARG A 141 -31.19 11.44 -1.67
N GLU A 142 -30.49 11.55 -0.54
CA GLU A 142 -29.32 12.42 -0.37
C GLU A 142 -28.18 12.03 -1.30
N HIS A 143 -27.87 10.72 -1.40
CA HIS A 143 -26.83 10.21 -2.31
C HIS A 143 -27.27 10.16 -3.79
N TRP A 144 -28.57 10.21 -4.09
CA TRP A 144 -29.06 9.99 -5.45
C TRP A 144 -28.47 10.94 -6.52
N PRO A 145 -28.34 12.26 -6.27
CA PRO A 145 -27.80 13.18 -7.27
C PRO A 145 -26.39 12.84 -7.75
N SER A 146 -25.52 12.33 -6.87
CA SER A 146 -24.16 11.91 -7.23
C SER A 146 -24.06 10.44 -7.67
N HIS A 147 -25.07 9.61 -7.38
CA HIS A 147 -25.05 8.18 -7.75
C HIS A 147 -25.78 7.86 -9.06
N ALA A 148 -26.70 8.70 -9.53
CA ALA A 148 -27.68 8.31 -10.56
C ALA A 148 -27.06 7.84 -11.89
N ASP A 149 -26.02 8.52 -12.37
CA ASP A 149 -25.28 8.21 -13.59
C ASP A 149 -24.55 6.85 -13.46
N VAL A 150 -23.77 6.67 -12.39
CA VAL A 150 -23.07 5.42 -12.08
C VAL A 150 -24.06 4.29 -11.85
N CYS A 151 -25.17 4.55 -11.17
CA CYS A 151 -26.22 3.57 -10.93
C CYS A 151 -26.79 3.00 -12.23
N GLN A 152 -26.99 3.88 -13.22
CA GLN A 152 -27.47 3.49 -14.53
C GLN A 152 -26.44 2.64 -15.27
N ALA A 153 -25.21 3.15 -15.41
CA ALA A 153 -24.13 2.45 -16.12
C ALA A 153 -23.89 1.06 -15.50
N LEU A 154 -23.76 0.98 -14.17
CA LEU A 154 -23.54 -0.30 -13.48
C LEU A 154 -24.74 -1.24 -13.62
N GLY A 155 -25.97 -0.73 -13.55
CA GLY A 155 -27.16 -1.55 -13.75
C GLY A 155 -27.16 -2.29 -15.09
N GLU A 156 -26.75 -1.62 -16.15
CA GLU A 156 -26.65 -2.18 -17.51
C GLU A 156 -25.47 -3.14 -17.64
N LEU A 157 -24.27 -2.73 -17.18
CA LEU A 157 -23.06 -3.56 -17.23
C LEU A 157 -23.25 -4.89 -16.51
N PHE A 158 -23.85 -4.88 -15.32
CA PHE A 158 -24.08 -6.08 -14.54
C PHE A 158 -25.18 -6.99 -15.10
N GLN A 159 -26.08 -6.48 -15.95
CA GLN A 159 -27.07 -7.30 -16.67
C GLN A 159 -26.45 -7.98 -17.88
N GLN A 160 -25.52 -7.31 -18.56
CA GLN A 160 -24.84 -7.81 -19.75
C GLN A 160 -23.68 -8.77 -19.42
N THR A 161 -23.12 -8.68 -18.22
CA THR A 161 -21.97 -9.51 -17.82
C THR A 161 -22.40 -10.89 -17.34
N ASN A 162 -21.80 -11.92 -17.91
CA ASN A 162 -21.97 -13.29 -17.46
C ASN A 162 -20.92 -13.66 -16.41
N PHE A 163 -21.37 -13.98 -15.19
CA PHE A 163 -20.51 -14.40 -14.08
C PHE A 163 -20.44 -15.92 -13.89
N LYS A 164 -21.00 -16.72 -14.80
CA LYS A 164 -20.96 -18.19 -14.71
C LYS A 164 -19.60 -18.72 -15.19
N ASN A 165 -19.02 -19.62 -14.41
CA ASN A 165 -17.74 -20.31 -14.72
C ASN A 165 -16.57 -19.35 -14.97
N VAL A 166 -16.56 -18.21 -14.29
CA VAL A 166 -15.51 -17.19 -14.41
C VAL A 166 -14.33 -17.60 -13.52
N THR A 167 -13.12 -17.60 -14.08
CA THR A 167 -11.89 -17.82 -13.30
C THR A 167 -11.51 -16.56 -12.50
N PRO A 168 -10.67 -16.65 -11.47
CA PRO A 168 -10.20 -15.46 -10.74
C PRO A 168 -9.58 -14.39 -11.64
N ASP A 169 -8.77 -14.80 -12.62
CA ASP A 169 -8.14 -13.89 -13.59
C ASP A 169 -9.18 -13.23 -14.51
N ASP A 170 -10.14 -14.00 -15.03
CA ASP A 170 -11.25 -13.44 -15.82
C ASP A 170 -12.09 -12.47 -14.99
N PHE A 171 -12.32 -12.78 -13.72
CA PHE A 171 -13.07 -11.92 -12.82
C PHE A 171 -12.35 -10.58 -12.58
N ARG A 172 -11.03 -10.61 -12.40
CA ARG A 172 -10.21 -9.40 -12.36
C ARG A 172 -10.32 -8.59 -13.65
N LYS A 173 -10.18 -9.24 -14.82
CA LYS A 173 -10.31 -8.58 -16.14
C LYS A 173 -11.69 -7.95 -16.34
N ILE A 174 -12.75 -8.66 -15.95
CA ILE A 174 -14.14 -8.15 -15.99
C ILE A 174 -14.26 -6.86 -15.17
N ARG A 175 -13.74 -6.83 -13.94
CA ARG A 175 -13.80 -5.64 -13.08
C ARG A 175 -13.04 -4.45 -13.66
N VAL A 176 -11.85 -4.68 -14.22
CA VAL A 176 -11.06 -3.63 -14.89
C VAL A 176 -11.82 -3.07 -16.10
N ASN A 177 -12.34 -3.95 -16.95
CA ASN A 177 -13.16 -3.54 -18.09
C ASN A 177 -14.45 -2.82 -17.65
N MET A 178 -15.08 -3.22 -16.55
CA MET A 178 -16.24 -2.52 -16.00
C MET A 178 -15.91 -1.10 -15.55
N LEU A 179 -14.74 -0.86 -14.94
CA LEU A 179 -14.30 0.49 -14.60
C LEU A 179 -14.25 1.37 -15.85
N GLU A 180 -13.58 0.90 -16.90
CA GLU A 180 -13.41 1.63 -18.16
C GLU A 180 -14.75 1.89 -18.88
N GLN A 181 -15.61 0.87 -18.96
CA GLN A 181 -16.91 1.02 -19.61
C GLN A 181 -17.83 1.95 -18.82
N CYS A 182 -17.75 1.92 -17.49
CA CYS A 182 -18.51 2.83 -16.64
C CYS A 182 -18.04 4.28 -16.83
N GLU A 183 -16.72 4.55 -16.80
CA GLU A 183 -16.16 5.89 -17.07
C GLU A 183 -16.53 6.41 -18.47
N LYS A 184 -16.52 5.54 -19.50
CA LYS A 184 -16.98 5.88 -20.84
C LYS A 184 -18.48 6.22 -20.88
N ALA A 185 -19.31 5.48 -20.16
CA ALA A 185 -20.76 5.68 -20.15
C ALA A 185 -21.20 6.96 -19.44
N ILE A 186 -20.46 7.38 -18.39
CA ILE A 186 -20.76 8.60 -17.61
C ILE A 186 -19.96 9.83 -18.08
N GLU A 187 -19.04 9.66 -19.04
CA GLU A 187 -18.20 10.72 -19.62
C GLU A 187 -17.36 11.51 -18.60
N ARG A 188 -17.00 10.87 -17.48
CA ARG A 188 -16.12 11.42 -16.46
C ARG A 188 -15.32 10.32 -15.77
N PRO A 189 -14.17 10.63 -15.18
CA PRO A 189 -13.50 9.71 -14.28
C PRO A 189 -14.41 9.32 -13.11
N LEU A 190 -14.33 8.05 -12.70
CA LEU A 190 -15.00 7.58 -11.50
C LEU A 190 -14.26 8.12 -10.26
N GLU A 191 -15.01 8.55 -9.27
CA GLU A 191 -14.48 8.84 -7.94
C GLU A 191 -13.97 7.56 -7.27
N LYS A 192 -13.12 7.72 -6.26
CA LYS A 192 -12.46 6.59 -5.56
C LYS A 192 -13.49 5.63 -4.97
N SER A 193 -14.53 6.15 -4.32
CA SER A 193 -15.64 5.38 -3.77
C SER A 193 -16.49 4.68 -4.85
N GLU A 194 -16.64 5.28 -6.02
CA GLU A 194 -17.37 4.68 -7.14
C GLU A 194 -16.60 3.50 -7.76
N LYS A 195 -15.27 3.62 -7.87
CA LYS A 195 -14.39 2.49 -8.25
C LYS A 195 -14.51 1.34 -7.26
N GLU A 196 -14.54 1.65 -5.97
CA GLU A 196 -14.70 0.66 -4.89
C GLU A 196 -16.05 -0.09 -4.98
N ILE A 197 -17.13 0.54 -5.48
CA ILE A 197 -18.40 -0.15 -5.76
C ILE A 197 -18.17 -1.30 -6.76
N ILE A 198 -17.40 -1.07 -7.81
CA ILE A 198 -17.13 -2.07 -8.85
C ILE A 198 -16.17 -3.14 -8.34
N LEU A 199 -15.16 -2.74 -7.55
CA LEU A 199 -14.09 -3.63 -7.11
C LEU A 199 -14.48 -4.51 -5.93
N TYR A 200 -15.31 -3.98 -5.01
CA TYR A 200 -15.57 -4.55 -3.68
C TYR A 200 -17.06 -4.69 -3.35
N TYR A 201 -17.93 -4.81 -4.36
CA TYR A 201 -19.35 -5.08 -4.12
C TYR A 201 -19.57 -6.40 -3.37
N ASN A 202 -20.69 -6.46 -2.63
CA ASN A 202 -21.10 -7.65 -1.89
C ASN A 202 -21.33 -8.84 -2.83
N ARG A 203 -20.64 -9.95 -2.58
CA ARG A 203 -20.81 -11.16 -3.37
C ARG A 203 -20.42 -12.43 -2.63
N CYS A 204 -20.88 -13.58 -3.11
CA CYS A 204 -20.24 -14.86 -2.82
C CYS A 204 -18.92 -14.95 -3.60
N PHE A 205 -17.82 -15.33 -2.93
CA PHE A 205 -16.51 -15.46 -3.56
C PHE A 205 -16.41 -16.59 -4.59
N GLU A 206 -17.20 -17.65 -4.46
CA GLU A 206 -17.11 -18.83 -5.32
C GLU A 206 -18.00 -18.73 -6.56
N CYS A 207 -19.26 -18.28 -6.41
CA CYS A 207 -20.21 -18.22 -7.52
C CYS A 207 -20.59 -16.81 -7.97
N TYR A 208 -20.00 -15.78 -7.36
CA TYR A 208 -20.28 -14.37 -7.65
C TYR A 208 -21.76 -13.97 -7.50
N GLU A 209 -22.56 -14.75 -6.76
CA GLU A 209 -23.94 -14.36 -6.37
C GLU A 209 -23.92 -13.01 -5.66
N ARG A 210 -24.87 -12.13 -6.00
CA ARG A 210 -24.94 -10.73 -5.54
C ARG A 210 -26.28 -10.37 -4.91
N ASP A 211 -27.29 -11.24 -5.01
CA ASP A 211 -28.55 -11.00 -4.35
C ASP A 211 -28.35 -11.07 -2.83
N ASP A 212 -28.45 -9.91 -2.18
CA ASP A 212 -28.36 -9.76 -0.73
C ASP A 212 -29.29 -10.72 0.04
N ASN A 213 -30.41 -11.15 -0.55
CA ASN A 213 -31.33 -12.09 0.09
C ASN A 213 -30.82 -13.55 0.08
N LEU A 214 -29.88 -13.85 -0.82
CA LEU A 214 -29.27 -15.18 -0.99
C LEU A 214 -27.90 -15.28 -0.29
N LEU A 215 -27.37 -14.16 0.18
CA LEU A 215 -26.06 -14.07 0.83
C LEU A 215 -26.18 -14.01 2.36
N LYS A 216 -25.21 -14.63 3.02
CA LYS A 216 -24.92 -14.47 4.44
C LYS A 216 -23.54 -13.86 4.58
N SER A 217 -23.36 -12.95 5.54
CA SER A 217 -22.07 -12.31 5.80
C SER A 217 -21.42 -12.84 7.07
N CYS A 218 -20.09 -12.82 7.11
CA CYS A 218 -19.32 -13.11 8.31
C CYS A 218 -19.82 -12.24 9.48
N ASN A 219 -20.06 -12.86 10.65
CA ASN A 219 -20.61 -12.14 11.79
C ASN A 219 -19.63 -11.19 12.48
N ILE A 220 -18.32 -11.36 12.24
CA ILE A 220 -17.24 -10.57 12.82
C ILE A 220 -16.91 -9.38 11.91
N CYS A 221 -16.34 -9.63 10.73
CA CYS A 221 -15.88 -8.56 9.84
C CYS A 221 -16.99 -7.90 9.02
N LYS A 222 -18.14 -8.59 8.81
CA LYS A 222 -19.24 -8.19 7.91
C LYS A 222 -18.86 -8.01 6.42
N HIS A 223 -17.58 -7.98 6.10
CA HIS A 223 -17.06 -7.70 4.76
C HIS A 223 -17.16 -8.90 3.82
N ILE A 224 -16.97 -10.12 4.31
CA ILE A 224 -17.01 -11.34 3.47
C ILE A 224 -18.40 -11.97 3.52
N SER A 225 -18.94 -12.29 2.34
CA SER A 225 -20.24 -12.94 2.17
C SER A 225 -20.13 -14.24 1.39
N PHE A 226 -21.09 -15.14 1.63
CA PHE A 226 -21.20 -16.46 0.99
C PHE A 226 -22.67 -16.82 0.80
N CYS A 227 -23.00 -17.57 -0.25
CA CYS A 227 -24.37 -18.01 -0.50
C CYS A 227 -24.73 -19.24 0.34
N LYS A 228 -25.95 -19.76 0.21
CA LYS A 228 -26.38 -20.97 0.94
C LYS A 228 -25.61 -22.24 0.54
N ASP A 229 -25.09 -22.29 -0.69
CA ASP A 229 -24.47 -23.49 -1.28
C ASP A 229 -22.95 -23.51 -1.08
N HIS A 230 -22.35 -22.38 -0.72
CA HIS A 230 -20.91 -22.24 -0.49
C HIS A 230 -20.61 -21.83 0.95
N ALA A 231 -19.51 -22.33 1.48
CA ALA A 231 -19.03 -21.91 2.79
C ALA A 231 -18.27 -20.58 2.70
N ILE A 232 -17.97 -19.99 3.86
CA ILE A 232 -16.97 -18.93 3.91
C ILE A 232 -15.61 -19.47 3.46
N GLN A 233 -14.80 -18.63 2.80
CA GLN A 233 -13.50 -19.04 2.26
C GLN A 233 -12.62 -19.68 3.36
N LYS A 234 -11.89 -20.75 3.01
CA LYS A 234 -11.10 -21.53 3.98
C LYS A 234 -10.01 -20.71 4.70
N ASN A 235 -9.46 -19.70 4.03
CA ASN A 235 -8.43 -18.80 4.54
C ASN A 235 -9.01 -17.55 5.23
N HIS A 236 -10.34 -17.38 5.30
CA HIS A 236 -10.98 -16.20 5.87
C HIS A 236 -10.48 -15.87 7.28
N ASP A 237 -10.35 -16.88 8.14
CA ASP A 237 -9.98 -16.67 9.55
C ASP A 237 -8.60 -16.05 9.71
N LYS A 238 -7.69 -16.23 8.73
CA LYS A 238 -6.38 -15.57 8.67
C LYS A 238 -6.49 -14.04 8.54
N TYR A 239 -7.56 -13.56 7.91
CA TYR A 239 -7.72 -12.15 7.50
C TYR A 239 -8.92 -11.45 8.14
N CYS A 240 -9.77 -12.18 8.86
CA CYS A 240 -11.00 -11.65 9.43
C CYS A 240 -10.76 -10.47 10.38
N SER A 241 -9.75 -10.55 11.26
CA SER A 241 -9.38 -9.47 12.16
C SER A 241 -8.86 -8.25 11.41
N SER A 242 -8.02 -8.45 10.40
CA SER A 242 -7.53 -7.36 9.56
C SER A 242 -8.64 -6.66 8.77
N LEU A 243 -9.69 -7.37 8.35
CA LEU A 243 -10.87 -6.73 7.74
C LEU A 243 -11.67 -5.88 8.75
N VAL A 244 -11.64 -6.23 10.04
CA VAL A 244 -12.17 -5.38 11.11
C VAL A 244 -11.31 -4.13 11.26
N VAL A 245 -9.99 -4.27 11.32
CA VAL A 245 -9.06 -3.12 11.37
C VAL A 245 -9.24 -2.21 10.16
N TYR A 246 -9.41 -2.75 8.94
CA TYR A 246 -9.69 -1.96 7.74
C TYR A 246 -10.95 -1.11 7.89
N ARG A 247 -12.04 -1.70 8.41
CA ARG A 247 -13.28 -0.95 8.69
C ARG A 247 -13.03 0.16 9.69
N ASP A 248 -12.32 -0.14 10.77
CA ASP A 248 -12.11 0.83 11.85
C ASP A 248 -11.21 1.99 11.37
N ILE A 249 -10.22 1.72 10.50
CA ILE A 249 -9.46 2.75 9.76
C ILE A 249 -10.38 3.63 8.92
N VAL A 250 -11.25 3.03 8.10
CA VAL A 250 -12.18 3.76 7.23
C VAL A 250 -13.10 4.66 8.05
N LEU A 251 -13.69 4.14 9.12
CA LEU A 251 -14.57 4.90 10.01
C LEU A 251 -13.82 6.03 10.73
N HIS A 252 -12.59 5.79 11.13
CA HIS A 252 -11.75 6.80 11.78
C HIS A 252 -11.41 7.95 10.83
N ILE A 253 -10.96 7.66 9.59
CA ILE A 253 -10.64 8.69 8.58
C ILE A 253 -11.85 9.58 8.25
N ILE A 254 -13.06 9.01 8.30
CA ILE A 254 -14.30 9.75 8.03
C ILE A 254 -14.75 10.56 9.25
N GLY A 255 -14.44 10.10 10.47
CA GLY A 255 -14.86 10.72 11.73
C GLY A 255 -14.16 12.04 12.11
N ASP A 256 -13.17 12.48 11.33
CA ASP A 256 -12.46 13.78 11.48
C ASP A 256 -11.59 13.92 12.75
N ASP A 257 -11.35 12.82 13.46
CA ASP A 257 -10.29 12.76 14.46
C ASP A 257 -8.96 12.65 13.70
N LEU A 258 -8.21 13.74 13.57
CA LEU A 258 -6.82 13.70 13.14
C LEU A 258 -6.10 12.65 14.01
N VAL A 259 -5.64 11.54 13.42
CA VAL A 259 -4.71 10.65 14.14
C VAL A 259 -3.45 11.46 14.38
N SER A 260 -3.26 11.95 15.60
CA SER A 260 -1.95 12.35 16.06
C SER A 260 -1.16 11.06 16.28
N ILE A 261 -0.52 10.56 15.23
CA ILE A 261 0.45 9.49 15.37
C ILE A 261 1.69 10.14 15.98
N TYR A 262 1.87 9.94 17.27
CA TYR A 262 3.10 10.35 17.92
C TYR A 262 4.17 9.34 17.54
N PHE A 263 5.28 9.83 17.01
CA PHE A 263 6.47 9.01 16.92
C PHE A 263 6.92 8.69 18.36
N PRO A 264 7.23 7.43 18.67
CA PRO A 264 7.81 7.06 19.95
C PRO A 264 9.02 7.94 20.30
N ASP A 265 8.97 8.60 21.46
CA ASP A 265 10.08 9.41 21.99
C ASP A 265 11.36 8.58 22.17
N THR A 266 11.21 7.27 22.37
CA THR A 266 12.32 6.34 22.52
C THR A 266 12.09 5.07 21.73
N PHE A 267 12.34 5.14 20.42
CA PHE A 267 12.62 3.93 19.66
C PHE A 267 13.80 3.19 20.30
N SER A 268 13.51 2.14 21.05
CA SER A 268 14.53 1.37 21.76
C SER A 268 15.63 0.93 20.78
N LYS A 269 16.88 0.90 21.25
CA LYS A 269 18.06 0.39 20.52
C LYS A 269 17.95 -1.11 20.12
N GLN A 270 16.78 -1.72 20.25
CA GLN A 270 16.47 -3.13 20.02
C GLN A 270 15.91 -3.42 18.63
N PHE A 271 15.96 -2.47 17.68
CA PHE A 271 15.55 -2.67 16.29
C PHE A 271 16.14 -3.92 15.63
N GLU A 272 17.30 -4.37 16.13
CA GLU A 272 18.03 -5.48 15.55
C GLU A 272 17.39 -6.86 15.75
N GLU A 273 16.38 -7.00 16.62
CA GLU A 273 15.79 -8.29 17.02
C GLU A 273 14.25 -8.31 17.13
N VAL A 274 13.54 -7.28 16.63
CA VAL A 274 12.08 -7.22 16.74
C VAL A 274 11.42 -7.03 15.38
N ASP A 275 10.27 -7.66 15.17
CA ASP A 275 9.41 -7.45 14.01
C ASP A 275 8.51 -6.21 14.21
N MET A 276 7.81 -5.79 13.14
CA MET A 276 6.90 -4.63 13.17
C MET A 276 5.84 -4.77 14.27
N LYS A 277 5.31 -5.97 14.48
CA LYS A 277 4.25 -6.22 15.46
C LYS A 277 4.75 -6.01 16.88
N THR A 278 5.91 -6.55 17.21
CA THR A 278 6.56 -6.39 18.51
C THR A 278 6.97 -4.95 18.75
N LEU A 279 7.40 -4.24 17.69
CA LEU A 279 7.73 -2.82 17.75
C LEU A 279 6.47 -1.98 18.04
N CYS A 280 5.37 -2.18 17.32
CA CYS A 280 4.12 -1.44 17.56
C CYS A 280 3.52 -1.75 18.94
N SER A 281 3.56 -3.01 19.39
CA SER A 281 3.00 -3.41 20.69
C SER A 281 3.72 -2.82 21.90
N LYS A 282 4.92 -2.28 21.73
CA LYS A 282 5.63 -1.54 22.80
C LYS A 282 5.09 -0.11 22.96
N GLU A 283 4.50 0.42 21.91
CA GLU A 283 4.08 1.82 21.81
C GLU A 283 2.58 1.97 22.01
N THR A 284 1.80 0.99 21.58
CA THR A 284 0.34 1.02 21.69
C THR A 284 -0.27 -0.38 21.72
N ASP A 285 -1.36 -0.51 22.49
CA ASP A 285 -2.24 -1.70 22.50
C ASP A 285 -3.38 -1.60 21.45
N SER A 286 -3.49 -0.47 20.74
CA SER A 286 -4.53 -0.23 19.74
C SER A 286 -4.10 -0.78 18.38
N ASP A 287 -4.88 -1.71 17.82
CA ASP A 287 -4.67 -2.24 16.46
C ASP A 287 -4.74 -1.12 15.39
N LEU A 288 -5.59 -0.10 15.63
CA LEU A 288 -5.74 1.05 14.75
C LEU A 288 -4.48 1.92 14.74
N GLU A 289 -3.97 2.28 15.92
CA GLU A 289 -2.74 3.07 16.04
C GLU A 289 -1.53 2.28 15.53
N SER A 290 -1.46 0.97 15.81
CA SER A 290 -0.45 0.06 15.26
C SER A 290 -0.45 0.03 13.74
N ALA A 291 -1.63 0.00 13.10
CA ALA A 291 -1.75 0.05 11.65
C ALA A 291 -1.16 1.36 11.08
N PHE A 292 -1.49 2.50 11.68
CA PHE A 292 -0.97 3.79 11.24
C PHE A 292 0.53 3.95 11.48
N LEU A 293 1.02 3.63 12.68
CA LEU A 293 2.44 3.68 13.03
C LEU A 293 3.28 2.78 12.12
N SER A 294 2.83 1.54 11.91
CA SER A 294 3.54 0.59 11.04
C SER A 294 3.56 1.01 9.57
N GLU A 295 2.54 1.71 9.06
CA GLU A 295 2.57 2.28 7.71
C GLU A 295 3.60 3.41 7.58
N LEU A 296 3.80 4.24 8.61
CA LEU A 296 4.87 5.23 8.61
C LEU A 296 6.25 4.57 8.71
N ALA A 297 6.38 3.58 9.59
CA ALA A 297 7.65 2.94 9.88
C ALA A 297 8.15 2.02 8.76
N THR A 298 7.25 1.40 7.99
CA THR A 298 7.63 0.29 7.10
C THR A 298 8.74 0.61 6.10
N SER A 299 8.70 1.76 5.41
CA SER A 299 9.72 2.10 4.40
C SER A 299 11.08 2.42 5.03
N PRO A 300 11.20 3.34 6.01
CA PRO A 300 12.48 3.59 6.69
C PRO A 300 13.07 2.37 7.39
N LEU A 301 12.24 1.53 8.04
CA LEU A 301 12.73 0.33 8.72
C LEU A 301 13.21 -0.73 7.72
N SER A 302 12.55 -0.85 6.56
CA SER A 302 13.04 -1.71 5.47
C SER A 302 14.40 -1.23 4.93
N VAL A 303 14.61 0.09 4.87
CA VAL A 303 15.93 0.68 4.53
C VAL A 303 16.97 0.33 5.59
N LEU A 304 16.68 0.51 6.88
CA LEU A 304 17.60 0.15 7.95
C LEU A 304 17.98 -1.33 7.90
N ARG A 305 17.00 -2.22 7.72
CA ARG A 305 17.26 -3.65 7.56
C ARG A 305 18.22 -3.92 6.39
N SER A 306 18.01 -3.25 5.26
CA SER A 306 18.85 -3.38 4.08
C SER A 306 20.27 -2.84 4.30
N LEU A 307 20.41 -1.69 4.96
CA LEU A 307 21.72 -1.14 5.32
C LEU A 307 22.49 -2.08 6.26
N LYS A 308 21.81 -2.74 7.21
CA LYS A 308 22.45 -3.75 8.07
C LYS A 308 22.95 -4.94 7.26
N LEU A 309 22.20 -5.43 6.27
CA LEU A 309 22.64 -6.50 5.37
C LEU A 309 23.85 -6.07 4.51
N VAL A 310 23.85 -4.82 4.03
CA VAL A 310 24.90 -4.27 3.16
C VAL A 310 26.22 -4.04 3.91
N PHE A 311 26.16 -3.48 5.12
CA PHE A 311 27.34 -3.05 5.88
C PHE A 311 27.69 -4.00 7.04
N GLY A 312 26.87 -5.02 7.31
CA GLY A 312 26.98 -5.95 8.44
C GLY A 312 26.63 -5.36 9.80
N SER A 313 26.85 -4.06 9.99
CA SER A 313 26.53 -3.31 11.22
C SER A 313 26.27 -1.84 10.89
N PHE A 314 25.39 -1.17 11.64
CA PHE A 314 25.16 0.28 11.50
C PHE A 314 26.39 1.13 11.75
N LYS A 315 27.38 0.63 12.52
CA LYS A 315 28.66 1.31 12.75
C LYS A 315 29.54 1.39 11.51
N ASN A 316 29.30 0.50 10.53
CA ASN A 316 30.05 0.43 9.28
C ASN A 316 29.41 1.27 8.17
N VAL A 317 28.25 1.89 8.43
CA VAL A 317 27.59 2.79 7.49
C VAL A 317 28.43 4.06 7.39
N PRO A 318 28.68 4.58 6.17
CA PRO A 318 29.54 5.75 5.98
C PRO A 318 29.02 7.00 6.69
N GLY A 319 29.92 7.93 7.02
CA GLY A 319 29.54 9.19 7.68
C GLY A 319 28.56 10.04 6.85
N LYS A 320 28.65 9.94 5.52
CA LYS A 320 27.71 10.49 4.56
C LYS A 320 27.06 9.33 3.81
N LEU A 321 25.73 9.27 3.82
CA LEU A 321 24.94 8.22 3.19
C LEU A 321 23.97 8.83 2.18
N CYS A 322 23.96 8.35 0.94
CA CYS A 322 23.00 8.74 -0.08
C CYS A 322 22.06 7.57 -0.43
N ILE A 323 20.75 7.78 -0.28
CA ILE A 323 19.73 6.78 -0.59
C ILE A 323 18.83 7.35 -1.68
N HIS A 324 18.67 6.61 -2.78
CA HIS A 324 17.67 6.94 -3.79
C HIS A 324 16.39 6.16 -3.51
N VAL A 325 15.26 6.86 -3.48
CA VAL A 325 13.92 6.27 -3.41
C VAL A 325 13.26 6.51 -4.76
N ILE A 326 13.16 5.46 -5.58
CA ILE A 326 12.69 5.54 -6.96
C ILE A 326 11.26 5.01 -7.09
N GLY A 327 10.47 5.65 -7.95
CA GLY A 327 9.04 5.39 -8.02
C GLY A 327 8.31 5.87 -6.77
N ALA A 328 8.84 6.91 -6.11
CA ALA A 328 8.26 7.45 -4.89
C ALA A 328 6.87 8.06 -5.15
N GLU A 329 5.95 7.87 -4.20
CA GLU A 329 4.59 8.40 -4.25
C GLU A 329 4.35 9.45 -3.15
N ASN A 330 3.53 10.46 -3.47
CA ASN A 330 3.11 11.50 -2.53
C ASN A 330 2.43 10.93 -1.27
N ASP A 331 1.48 10.01 -1.49
CA ASP A 331 0.60 9.49 -0.44
C ASP A 331 1.26 8.34 0.36
N PHE A 332 2.51 7.98 0.05
CA PHE A 332 3.22 6.94 0.79
C PHE A 332 4.61 7.37 1.24
N GLU A 333 5.63 7.44 0.37
CA GLU A 333 7.00 7.79 0.77
C GLU A 333 7.09 9.20 1.36
N LEU A 334 6.34 10.16 0.79
CA LEU A 334 6.36 11.56 1.21
C LEU A 334 5.32 11.89 2.29
N SER A 335 4.38 10.99 2.58
CA SER A 335 3.44 11.16 3.68
C SER A 335 4.17 11.10 5.02
N ALA A 336 3.97 12.14 5.85
CA ALA A 336 4.70 12.37 7.10
C ALA A 336 6.22 12.24 6.89
N ILE A 337 6.77 13.10 6.04
CA ILE A 337 8.15 13.04 5.55
C ILE A 337 9.19 13.00 6.69
N GLU A 338 8.88 13.58 7.85
CA GLU A 338 9.66 13.55 9.08
C GLU A 338 10.00 12.14 9.56
N LYS A 339 9.19 11.13 9.19
CA LYS A 339 9.48 9.72 9.52
C LYS A 339 10.87 9.30 9.08
N TRP A 340 11.36 9.81 7.95
CA TRP A 340 12.66 9.45 7.43
C TRP A 340 13.79 9.95 8.33
N GLU A 341 13.67 11.16 8.87
CA GLU A 341 14.62 11.69 9.86
C GLU A 341 14.55 10.84 11.13
N ILE A 342 13.37 10.67 11.70
CA ILE A 342 13.15 10.00 12.98
C ILE A 342 13.69 8.57 12.94
N PHE A 343 13.34 7.80 11.90
CA PHE A 343 13.79 6.42 11.79
C PHE A 343 15.23 6.28 11.33
N LEU A 344 15.74 7.10 10.40
CA LEU A 344 17.12 6.88 9.94
C LEU A 344 18.15 7.49 10.90
N ALA A 345 17.94 8.73 11.34
CA ALA A 345 18.96 9.48 12.09
C ALA A 345 19.17 8.94 13.52
N HIS A 346 18.14 8.36 14.14
CA HIS A 346 18.23 7.78 15.48
C HIS A 346 18.93 6.42 15.50
N TYR A 347 18.93 5.69 14.37
CA TYR A 347 19.55 4.36 14.27
C TYR A 347 20.93 4.38 13.61
N LEU A 348 21.17 5.31 12.68
CA LEU A 348 22.41 5.39 11.95
C LEU A 348 23.43 6.31 12.63
N SER A 349 24.71 5.92 12.59
CA SER A 349 25.81 6.76 13.11
C SER A 349 26.20 7.89 12.15
N CYS A 350 25.62 7.93 10.94
CA CYS A 350 25.89 8.92 9.89
C CYS A 350 25.72 10.35 10.40
N SER A 351 26.61 11.26 9.99
CA SER A 351 26.45 12.70 10.25
C SER A 351 25.65 13.40 9.15
N GLU A 352 25.60 12.84 7.94
CA GLU A 352 24.81 13.35 6.82
C GLU A 352 24.05 12.22 6.12
N ILE A 353 22.74 12.38 5.94
CA ILE A 353 21.88 11.47 5.16
C ILE A 353 21.23 12.27 4.04
N ILE A 354 21.44 11.84 2.80
CA ILE A 354 20.84 12.42 1.60
C ILE A 354 19.79 11.45 1.08
N LEU A 355 18.53 11.86 1.13
CA LEU A 355 17.41 11.14 0.52
C LEU A 355 17.06 11.81 -0.79
N VAL A 356 17.11 11.07 -1.89
CA VAL A 356 16.69 11.57 -3.20
C VAL A 356 15.43 10.82 -3.59
N PHE A 357 14.30 11.51 -3.60
CA PHE A 357 13.01 10.98 -4.04
C PHE A 357 12.81 11.29 -5.52
N ILE A 358 12.63 10.24 -6.32
CA ILE A 358 12.46 10.34 -7.77
C ILE A 358 11.18 9.59 -8.15
N GLY A 359 10.29 10.25 -8.89
CA GLY A 359 9.07 9.60 -9.35
C GLY A 359 8.31 10.43 -10.38
N PRO A 360 7.76 9.80 -11.43
CA PRO A 360 6.97 10.50 -12.44
C PRO A 360 5.63 11.02 -11.90
N GLU A 361 5.20 10.55 -10.73
CA GLU A 361 3.95 10.95 -10.07
C GLU A 361 4.17 11.90 -8.87
N LEU A 362 5.41 12.29 -8.61
CA LEU A 362 5.74 13.29 -7.60
C LEU A 362 5.49 14.71 -8.15
N PHE A 363 5.01 15.60 -7.28
CA PHE A 363 4.75 16.99 -7.63
C PHE A 363 5.84 17.95 -7.15
N GLN A 364 6.68 17.49 -6.22
CA GLN A 364 7.70 18.31 -5.57
C GLN A 364 8.99 18.30 -6.38
N GLU A 365 9.64 19.45 -6.41
CA GLU A 365 10.96 19.64 -6.99
C GLU A 365 11.87 20.40 -6.01
N GLY A 366 13.18 20.26 -6.19
CA GLY A 366 14.19 21.01 -5.46
C GLY A 366 14.77 20.23 -4.27
N SER A 367 15.32 20.97 -3.31
CA SER A 367 16.01 20.39 -2.16
C SER A 367 15.71 21.16 -0.88
N THR A 368 15.53 20.43 0.22
CA THR A 368 15.39 21.02 1.55
C THR A 368 16.32 20.35 2.55
N HIS A 369 16.87 21.17 3.44
CA HIS A 369 17.41 20.67 4.70
C HIS A 369 16.24 20.38 5.63
N PHE A 370 16.26 19.21 6.25
CA PHE A 370 15.20 18.76 7.12
C PHE A 370 15.80 18.35 8.46
N THR A 371 15.56 19.15 9.49
CA THR A 371 15.84 18.77 10.87
C THR A 371 14.68 19.27 11.70
N SER A 372 13.78 18.35 12.05
CA SER A 372 12.59 18.62 12.85
C SER A 372 12.69 18.04 14.26
N CYS A 373 13.63 17.12 14.49
CA CYS A 373 13.86 16.48 15.77
C CYS A 373 14.94 17.22 16.59
N GLU A 374 14.59 17.62 17.81
CA GLU A 374 15.51 18.30 18.73
C GLU A 374 16.75 17.46 19.06
N GLU A 375 16.60 16.13 19.23
CA GLU A 375 17.73 15.23 19.50
C GLU A 375 18.69 15.17 18.29
N CYS A 376 18.13 15.09 17.08
CA CYS A 376 18.93 15.08 15.85
C CYS A 376 19.70 16.39 15.66
N GLU A 377 19.10 17.53 16.03
CA GLU A 377 19.76 18.83 16.04
C GLU A 377 20.94 18.84 17.04
N VAL A 378 20.73 18.36 18.26
CA VAL A 378 21.79 18.25 19.29
C VAL A 378 22.92 17.31 18.84
N TRP A 379 22.59 16.21 18.14
CA TRP A 379 23.59 15.29 17.57
C TRP A 379 24.24 15.81 16.28
N ASN A 380 23.86 17.00 15.82
CA ASN A 380 24.37 17.65 14.61
C ASN A 380 24.19 16.76 13.35
N LYS A 381 23.06 16.05 13.28
CA LYS A 381 22.65 15.23 12.14
C LYS A 381 22.13 16.15 11.03
N ARG A 382 22.59 15.94 9.79
CA ARG A 382 22.12 16.69 8.63
C ARG A 382 21.34 15.78 7.70
N ILE A 383 20.03 16.02 7.58
CA ILE A 383 19.18 15.29 6.64
C ILE A 383 18.87 16.21 5.47
N ILE A 384 19.22 15.78 4.27
CA ILE A 384 18.99 16.52 3.03
C ILE A 384 18.01 15.71 2.21
N MET A 385 16.87 16.30 1.90
CA MET A 385 15.87 15.67 1.05
C MET A 385 15.84 16.40 -0.29
N LYS A 386 16.02 15.66 -1.38
CA LYS A 386 15.93 16.13 -2.75
C LYS A 386 14.73 15.50 -3.43
N PHE A 387 14.00 16.28 -4.20
CA PHE A 387 12.79 15.85 -4.90
C PHE A 387 12.96 16.10 -6.39
N HIS A 388 12.72 15.06 -7.18
CA HIS A 388 12.69 15.10 -8.63
C HIS A 388 11.34 14.56 -9.09
N GLY A 389 10.35 15.46 -9.12
CA GLY A 389 9.00 15.17 -9.59
C GLY A 389 8.85 15.21 -11.09
N ASN A 390 7.87 14.47 -11.62
CA ASN A 390 7.67 14.25 -13.06
C ASN A 390 8.92 13.73 -13.79
N VAL A 391 9.83 13.04 -13.09
CA VAL A 391 11.11 12.57 -13.62
C VAL A 391 11.21 11.05 -13.47
N LEU A 392 11.64 10.38 -14.54
CA LEU A 392 11.99 8.96 -14.51
C LEU A 392 13.43 8.79 -14.01
N TYR A 393 13.70 7.68 -13.33
CA TYR A 393 15.01 7.46 -12.73
C TYR A 393 16.15 7.49 -13.75
N HIS A 394 15.94 6.93 -14.94
CA HIS A 394 16.94 6.93 -16.00
C HIS A 394 17.25 8.31 -16.57
N ASP A 395 16.32 9.24 -16.51
CA ASP A 395 16.55 10.64 -16.89
C ASP A 395 17.31 11.38 -15.80
N TYR A 396 16.95 11.15 -14.53
CA TYR A 396 17.67 11.71 -13.38
C TYR A 396 19.14 11.29 -13.38
N VAL A 397 19.46 10.03 -13.69
CA VAL A 397 20.84 9.52 -13.78
C VAL A 397 21.67 10.25 -14.85
N GLN A 398 21.03 10.74 -15.91
CA GLN A 398 21.69 11.49 -16.99
C GLN A 398 21.72 13.00 -16.71
N GLY A 399 20.99 13.45 -15.69
CA GLY A 399 20.82 14.85 -15.34
C GLY A 399 22.01 15.44 -14.57
N PRO A 400 22.15 16.78 -14.56
CA PRO A 400 23.25 17.47 -13.88
C PRO A 400 23.17 17.39 -12.35
N ASP A 401 21.99 17.11 -11.79
CA ASP A 401 21.75 17.01 -10.35
C ASP A 401 22.05 15.62 -9.77
N PHE A 402 22.47 14.68 -10.64
CA PHE A 402 22.75 13.31 -10.25
C PHE A 402 23.82 13.24 -9.15
N VAL A 403 23.47 12.55 -8.07
CA VAL A 403 24.40 12.13 -7.02
C VAL A 403 24.43 10.62 -7.01
N LYS A 404 25.62 10.01 -6.92
CA LYS A 404 25.74 8.55 -6.83
C LYS A 404 25.14 8.06 -5.50
N PRO A 405 24.21 7.08 -5.51
CA PRO A 405 23.66 6.51 -4.30
C PRO A 405 24.61 5.50 -3.66
N ASP A 406 24.42 5.23 -2.37
CA ASP A 406 24.95 4.07 -1.64
C ASP A 406 23.93 2.91 -1.56
N LEU A 407 22.64 3.21 -1.72
CA LEU A 407 21.53 2.27 -1.75
C LEU A 407 20.42 2.82 -2.65
N ILE A 408 19.84 1.96 -3.49
CA ILE A 408 18.64 2.28 -4.27
C ILE A 408 17.46 1.51 -3.68
N CYS A 409 16.35 2.18 -3.44
CA CYS A 409 15.14 1.62 -2.85
C CYS A 409 13.96 1.86 -3.78
N SER A 410 13.14 0.83 -3.99
CA SER A 410 11.86 0.98 -4.67
C SER A 410 10.79 0.18 -3.93
N PHE A 411 9.72 0.85 -3.52
CA PHE A 411 8.72 0.28 -2.63
C PHE A 411 7.46 -0.12 -3.40
N ASN A 412 7.15 -1.41 -3.41
CA ASN A 412 6.03 -2.00 -4.15
C ASN A 412 5.97 -1.57 -5.64
N PRO A 413 7.09 -1.60 -6.39
CA PRO A 413 7.16 -0.91 -7.68
C PRO A 413 6.42 -1.62 -8.81
N GLY A 414 6.14 -2.93 -8.68
CA GLY A 414 5.52 -3.72 -9.74
C GLY A 414 6.36 -3.70 -11.03
N ILE A 415 7.68 -3.85 -10.89
CA ILE A 415 8.65 -3.84 -11.99
C ILE A 415 8.26 -4.85 -13.07
N TYR A 416 7.67 -5.99 -12.74
CA TYR A 416 7.23 -7.00 -13.71
C TYR A 416 6.24 -6.50 -14.78
N ARG A 417 5.57 -5.36 -14.55
CA ARG A 417 4.52 -4.84 -15.45
C ARG A 417 5.11 -4.16 -16.68
N SER A 418 4.67 -4.60 -17.87
CA SER A 418 5.04 -4.01 -19.17
C SER A 418 4.27 -2.72 -19.50
N THR A 419 3.28 -2.35 -18.68
CA THR A 419 2.58 -1.07 -18.79
C THR A 419 2.56 -0.40 -17.42
N GLY A 420 3.18 0.78 -17.33
CA GLY A 420 3.20 1.60 -16.13
C GLY A 420 2.82 3.04 -16.44
N PHE A 421 3.74 3.97 -16.17
CA PHE A 421 3.54 5.38 -16.44
C PHE A 421 3.22 5.63 -17.93
N ASN A 422 2.20 6.45 -18.19
CA ASN A 422 1.68 6.73 -19.54
C ASN A 422 1.35 5.50 -20.39
N GLN A 423 0.99 4.36 -19.76
CA GLN A 423 0.71 3.09 -20.45
C GLN A 423 1.92 2.53 -21.23
N THR A 424 3.12 2.97 -20.87
CA THR A 424 4.39 2.51 -21.47
C THR A 424 5.24 1.76 -20.46
N ASP A 425 6.17 0.96 -20.98
CA ASP A 425 7.16 0.29 -20.16
C ASP A 425 8.33 1.23 -19.83
N THR A 426 8.26 1.92 -18.70
CA THR A 426 9.35 2.78 -18.22
C THR A 426 10.41 2.02 -17.41
N TRP A 427 10.16 0.73 -17.11
CA TRP A 427 11.03 -0.06 -16.24
C TRP A 427 12.25 -0.62 -16.97
N GLU A 428 12.15 -0.91 -18.27
CA GLU A 428 13.26 -1.48 -19.03
C GLU A 428 14.55 -0.63 -18.93
N GLU A 429 14.49 0.64 -19.31
CA GLU A 429 15.65 1.54 -19.20
C GLU A 429 16.01 1.83 -17.73
N THR A 430 15.02 1.91 -16.85
CA THR A 430 15.25 2.11 -15.41
C THR A 430 16.06 0.96 -14.79
N ILE A 431 15.75 -0.29 -15.11
CA ILE A 431 16.48 -1.48 -14.65
C ILE A 431 17.94 -1.40 -15.10
N ILE A 432 18.19 -1.04 -16.36
CA ILE A 432 19.54 -0.86 -16.89
C ILE A 432 20.31 0.18 -16.08
N GLN A 433 19.71 1.33 -15.79
CA GLN A 433 20.37 2.39 -15.03
C GLN A 433 20.58 2.04 -13.56
N ILE A 434 19.66 1.33 -12.92
CA ILE A 434 19.84 0.78 -11.56
C ILE A 434 21.07 -0.14 -11.52
N LEU A 435 21.14 -1.09 -12.44
CA LEU A 435 22.23 -2.07 -12.50
C LEU A 435 23.59 -1.45 -12.87
N ARG A 436 23.60 -0.30 -13.56
CA ARG A 436 24.83 0.47 -13.86
C ARG A 436 25.42 1.19 -12.65
N GLN A 437 24.64 1.45 -11.60
CA GLN A 437 25.15 2.15 -10.42
C GLN A 437 26.10 1.29 -9.58
N ASP A 438 26.03 -0.04 -9.74
CA ASP A 438 26.84 -1.01 -9.01
C ASP A 438 26.75 -0.84 -7.48
N VAL A 439 25.51 -0.66 -7.00
CA VAL A 439 25.18 -0.50 -5.58
C VAL A 439 24.07 -1.46 -5.18
N PRO A 440 23.88 -1.76 -3.88
CA PRO A 440 22.76 -2.58 -3.46
C PRO A 440 21.40 -1.95 -3.77
N VAL A 441 20.43 -2.81 -4.04
CA VAL A 441 19.06 -2.46 -4.39
C VAL A 441 18.10 -3.18 -3.45
N LEU A 442 17.22 -2.41 -2.81
CA LEU A 442 16.06 -2.89 -2.04
C LEU A 442 14.81 -2.78 -2.92
N ILE A 443 14.10 -3.89 -3.06
CA ILE A 443 12.76 -3.93 -3.67
C ILE A 443 11.79 -4.54 -2.67
N THR A 444 10.59 -3.97 -2.55
CA THR A 444 9.49 -4.55 -1.77
C THR A 444 8.28 -4.86 -2.65
N ALA A 445 7.36 -5.71 -2.20
CA ALA A 445 6.11 -5.98 -2.92
C ALA A 445 4.96 -6.32 -1.97
N TYR A 446 3.73 -6.31 -2.49
CA TYR A 446 2.53 -6.69 -1.73
C TYR A 446 2.40 -8.21 -1.57
N THR A 447 2.93 -8.99 -2.51
CA THR A 447 2.79 -10.45 -2.54
C THR A 447 4.07 -11.15 -2.96
N GLU A 448 4.18 -12.44 -2.60
CA GLU A 448 5.28 -13.31 -3.01
C GLU A 448 5.38 -13.42 -4.53
N ILE A 449 4.23 -13.53 -5.21
CA ILE A 449 4.16 -13.65 -6.67
C ILE A 449 4.75 -12.40 -7.34
N GLU A 450 4.41 -11.21 -6.83
CA GLU A 450 4.92 -9.96 -7.40
C GLU A 450 6.43 -9.82 -7.23
N ILE A 451 6.98 -10.08 -6.03
CA ILE A 451 8.42 -9.95 -5.81
C ILE A 451 9.23 -10.96 -6.64
N LEU A 452 8.70 -12.17 -6.86
CA LEU A 452 9.35 -13.18 -7.70
C LEU A 452 9.35 -12.75 -9.17
N LYS A 453 8.23 -12.20 -9.67
CA LYS A 453 8.15 -11.67 -11.03
C LYS A 453 9.03 -10.43 -11.24
N ASP A 454 9.13 -9.55 -10.23
CA ASP A 454 10.03 -8.40 -10.25
C ASP A 454 11.49 -8.85 -10.40
N VAL A 455 11.91 -9.82 -9.60
CA VAL A 455 13.26 -10.40 -9.66
C VAL A 455 13.51 -11.08 -11.00
N GLU A 456 12.59 -11.93 -11.47
CA GLU A 456 12.72 -12.61 -12.76
C GLU A 456 12.94 -11.61 -13.89
N ARG A 457 12.21 -10.49 -13.89
CA ARG A 457 12.37 -9.45 -14.90
C ARG A 457 13.73 -8.77 -14.84
N ILE A 458 14.27 -8.53 -13.65
CA ILE A 458 15.61 -7.93 -13.49
C ILE A 458 16.69 -8.92 -13.93
N GLU A 459 16.53 -10.20 -13.62
CA GLU A 459 17.47 -11.27 -13.99
C GLU A 459 17.58 -11.48 -15.51
N LYS A 460 16.57 -11.08 -16.29
CA LYS A 460 16.68 -11.01 -17.76
C LYS A 460 17.78 -10.05 -18.23
N THR A 461 18.16 -9.06 -17.42
CA THR A 461 19.18 -8.05 -17.76
C THR A 461 20.56 -8.38 -17.18
N ALA A 462 20.64 -8.91 -15.97
CA ALA A 462 21.92 -9.28 -15.34
C ALA A 462 21.78 -10.36 -14.27
N LYS A 463 22.87 -11.09 -14.01
CA LYS A 463 22.95 -11.99 -12.85
C LYS A 463 22.99 -11.18 -11.55
N LEU A 464 22.23 -11.65 -10.56
CA LEU A 464 22.09 -10.98 -9.27
C LEU A 464 22.77 -11.78 -8.15
N HIS A 465 23.44 -11.06 -7.26
CA HIS A 465 23.93 -11.55 -5.99
C HIS A 465 22.97 -11.09 -4.89
N PHE A 466 22.21 -12.03 -4.32
CA PHE A 466 21.26 -11.72 -3.26
C PHE A 466 21.95 -11.60 -1.90
N LEU A 467 21.82 -10.44 -1.27
CA LEU A 467 22.08 -10.24 0.15
C LEU A 467 20.89 -10.75 0.99
N GLN A 468 19.70 -10.70 0.41
CA GLN A 468 18.46 -11.27 0.91
C GLN A 468 17.62 -11.75 -0.28
N THR A 469 17.40 -13.05 -0.39
CA THR A 469 16.47 -13.62 -1.37
C THR A 469 15.04 -13.17 -1.06
N PRO A 470 14.14 -13.14 -2.06
CA PRO A 470 12.73 -12.80 -1.83
C PRO A 470 12.14 -13.52 -0.62
N SER A 471 11.64 -12.75 0.34
CA SER A 471 11.07 -13.27 1.59
C SER A 471 10.07 -12.28 2.20
N LEU A 472 9.34 -12.73 3.22
CA LEU A 472 8.53 -11.84 4.06
C LEU A 472 9.40 -10.74 4.67
N ASN A 473 8.87 -9.53 4.69
CA ASN A 473 9.48 -8.39 5.36
C ASN A 473 8.98 -8.31 6.81
N GLU A 474 9.89 -8.46 7.76
CA GLU A 474 9.61 -8.33 9.19
C GLU A 474 9.08 -6.94 9.55
N PHE A 475 9.37 -5.94 8.70
CA PHE A 475 8.91 -4.57 8.82
C PHE A 475 7.76 -4.21 7.86
N SER A 476 7.01 -5.20 7.36
CA SER A 476 5.80 -4.93 6.59
C SER A 476 4.79 -4.12 7.40
N SER A 477 4.05 -3.23 6.75
CA SER A 477 2.96 -2.51 7.41
C SER A 477 1.92 -3.47 7.99
N LEU A 478 1.31 -3.12 9.12
CA LEU A 478 0.16 -3.80 9.70
C LEU A 478 -1.16 -3.20 9.20
N LYS A 479 -1.11 -2.12 8.39
CA LYS A 479 -2.29 -1.49 7.83
C LYS A 479 -2.83 -2.30 6.65
N PRO A 480 -4.03 -2.88 6.78
CA PRO A 480 -4.63 -3.64 5.69
C PRO A 480 -5.16 -2.72 4.60
N PHE A 481 -5.06 -3.16 3.36
CA PHE A 481 -5.75 -2.60 2.19
C PHE A 481 -6.52 -3.72 1.50
N LEU A 482 -7.67 -3.41 0.90
CA LEU A 482 -8.41 -4.40 0.12
C LEU A 482 -7.67 -4.73 -1.18
N SER A 483 -7.47 -6.02 -1.43
CA SER A 483 -6.95 -6.52 -2.70
C SER A 483 -8.07 -6.58 -3.72
N PHE A 484 -7.80 -6.23 -4.98
CA PHE A 484 -8.69 -6.54 -6.12
C PHE A 484 -8.00 -7.40 -7.19
N VAL A 485 -6.71 -7.69 -7.01
CA VAL A 485 -5.90 -8.42 -7.99
C VAL A 485 -6.07 -9.92 -7.80
N ASN A 486 -5.78 -10.40 -6.58
CA ASN A 486 -5.86 -11.82 -6.21
C ASN A 486 -6.69 -11.98 -4.91
N ASP A 487 -7.88 -11.37 -4.88
CA ASP A 487 -8.73 -11.30 -3.69
C ASP A 487 -9.37 -12.64 -3.28
N GLU A 488 -9.29 -13.63 -4.16
CA GLU A 488 -9.56 -15.04 -3.87
C GLU A 488 -8.48 -15.69 -2.98
N VAL A 489 -7.21 -15.30 -3.13
CA VAL A 489 -6.08 -15.83 -2.34
C VAL A 489 -5.83 -14.99 -1.08
N SER A 490 -5.88 -13.68 -1.23
CA SER A 490 -5.72 -12.73 -0.12
C SER A 490 -6.62 -11.52 -0.34
N PRO A 491 -7.76 -11.42 0.37
CA PRO A 491 -8.67 -10.28 0.23
C PRO A 491 -8.05 -8.98 0.75
N ILE A 492 -6.92 -9.07 1.45
CA ILE A 492 -6.16 -7.93 1.94
C ILE A 492 -4.69 -8.02 1.53
N ILE A 493 -4.06 -6.86 1.40
CA ILE A 493 -2.62 -6.68 1.18
C ILE A 493 -2.07 -5.67 2.16
N PHE A 494 -0.75 -5.73 2.37
CA PHE A 494 0.00 -4.83 3.24
C PHE A 494 1.14 -4.21 2.45
N LYS A 495 1.43 -2.93 2.67
CA LYS A 495 2.57 -2.28 2.02
C LYS A 495 3.87 -2.92 2.50
N ASN A 496 4.79 -3.10 1.56
CA ASN A 496 6.11 -3.70 1.77
C ASN A 496 6.05 -5.08 2.44
N HIS A 497 5.08 -5.94 2.06
CA HIS A 497 4.88 -7.24 2.70
C HIS A 497 6.00 -8.24 2.44
N PHE A 498 6.56 -8.21 1.24
CA PHE A 498 7.73 -8.96 0.83
C PHE A 498 8.86 -8.01 0.48
N TYR A 499 10.10 -8.50 0.56
CA TYR A 499 11.27 -7.74 0.13
C TYR A 499 12.40 -8.64 -0.38
N THR A 500 13.31 -8.05 -1.13
CA THR A 500 14.60 -8.63 -1.50
C THR A 500 15.66 -7.54 -1.50
N VAL A 501 16.91 -7.94 -1.25
CA VAL A 501 18.07 -7.05 -1.36
C VAL A 501 19.13 -7.75 -2.19
N PHE A 502 19.59 -7.10 -3.25
CA PHE A 502 20.58 -7.69 -4.16
C PHE A 502 21.59 -6.66 -4.68
N LYS A 503 22.63 -7.17 -5.32
CA LYS A 503 23.61 -6.43 -6.14
C LYS A 503 23.75 -7.11 -7.48
N LYS A 504 24.23 -6.38 -8.49
CA LYS A 504 24.70 -6.99 -9.73
C LYS A 504 25.96 -7.83 -9.45
N CYS A 505 26.07 -9.01 -10.07
CA CYS A 505 27.28 -9.84 -10.00
C CYS A 505 28.47 -9.27 -10.79
#